data_AF-A0A9P6FZA4-F1
#
_entry.id   AF-A0A9P6FZA4-F1
#
_cell.length_a   1.000
_cell.length_b   1.000
_cell.length_c   1.000
_cell.angle_alpha   90.00
_cell.angle_beta   90.00
_cell.angle_gamma   90.00
#
_symmetry.space_group_name_H-M   'P 1'
#
loop_
_entity.id
_entity.type
_entity.pdbx_description
1 polymer ?
#
loop_
_entity_poly.entity_id
_entity_poly.type
_entity_poly.pdbx_seq_one_letter_code
_entity_poly.pdbx_strand_id
1 'polypeptide(L)'
;MHLSDYLLLVALYKYGGLYMDMDALWTRAPQDRMTEFIGADLSDSPEDLSWALDDQNNYLATGLMRFQRGRAMFRHIAERYFTITTYDPSCFNCYGPKAFTQYVKSHQQVLISNGMQILPREGLYPYNWKEAEGAIKKTRPPVDPEQELVRIEERGIGLHLYGKVTSKKPIEDGSVVAEALRIWALELFETSSSPSAGSVEQRLQGPRVLYYTEMPPQRSGKPLKSSTTSSATEAGIAFLEKTPGAFQGLDAIFIRGSGKIAPAASKGLITKKASLHITIREGSVTMDPFVPLSLASFSKSPATATSKTNRGSAGARKIEMDLGDDVTMAQLNLALSRIRYLPPSTSSLSKAWGGTDEILIRVVFGELQKELVIPVVRKAGQRL
;
A
#
# COMPACT_ATOMS: atom_id res chain seq x y z
N MET A 1 -0.59 -30.42 -1.56
CA MET A 1 -1.41 -29.23 -1.24
C MET A 1 -0.65 -28.28 -0.31
N HIS A 2 0.02 -28.78 0.74
CA HIS A 2 0.67 -27.95 1.77
C HIS A 2 2.16 -27.61 1.53
N LEU A 3 2.64 -27.70 0.29
CA LEU A 3 4.06 -27.38 0.01
C LEU A 3 4.33 -25.89 0.22
N SER A 4 3.41 -25.01 -0.18
CA SER A 4 3.48 -23.58 0.11
C SER A 4 3.51 -23.31 1.61
N ASP A 5 2.67 -24.00 2.39
CA ASP A 5 2.64 -23.89 3.85
C ASP A 5 3.97 -24.32 4.50
N TYR A 6 4.58 -25.39 4.01
CA TYR A 6 5.91 -25.77 4.50
C TYR A 6 6.99 -24.76 4.10
N LEU A 7 7.00 -24.34 2.84
CA LEU A 7 8.02 -23.42 2.32
C LEU A 7 7.94 -22.05 2.98
N LEU A 8 6.74 -21.54 3.29
CA LEU A 8 6.60 -20.26 3.98
C LEU A 8 7.19 -20.32 5.40
N LEU A 9 7.01 -21.43 6.13
CA LEU A 9 7.62 -21.62 7.46
C LEU A 9 9.14 -21.59 7.38
N VAL A 10 9.71 -22.35 6.43
CA VAL A 10 11.16 -22.42 6.22
C VAL A 10 11.73 -21.06 5.79
N ALA A 11 11.05 -20.38 4.86
CA ALA A 11 11.48 -19.09 4.34
C ALA A 11 11.44 -18.01 5.43
N LEU A 12 10.35 -17.90 6.18
CA LEU A 12 10.21 -16.91 7.26
C LEU A 12 11.13 -17.22 8.43
N TYR A 13 11.37 -18.49 8.77
CA TYR A 13 12.37 -18.84 9.77
C TYR A 13 13.78 -18.42 9.35
N LYS A 14 14.18 -18.77 8.12
CA LYS A 14 15.56 -18.55 7.65
C LYS A 14 15.86 -17.09 7.30
N TYR A 15 14.92 -16.43 6.64
CA TYR A 15 15.12 -15.11 6.05
C TYR A 15 14.29 -14.02 6.71
N GLY A 16 13.20 -14.36 7.39
CA GLY A 16 12.20 -13.40 7.83
C GLY A 16 11.63 -12.62 6.65
N GLY A 17 11.26 -11.37 6.90
CA GLY A 17 10.68 -10.49 5.90
C GLY A 17 9.19 -10.68 5.74
N LEU A 18 8.70 -10.34 4.57
CA LEU A 18 7.29 -10.39 4.20
C LEU A 18 7.02 -11.65 3.37
N TYR A 19 6.01 -12.41 3.77
CA TYR A 19 5.38 -13.43 2.94
C TYR A 19 4.04 -12.91 2.42
N MET A 20 3.73 -13.22 1.16
CA MET A 20 2.47 -12.88 0.50
C MET A 20 2.12 -13.97 -0.51
N ASP A 21 0.85 -14.40 -0.52
CA ASP A 21 0.35 -15.28 -1.58
C ASP A 21 0.39 -14.58 -2.93
N MET A 22 0.56 -15.34 -4.01
CA MET A 22 0.65 -14.79 -5.38
C MET A 22 -0.63 -14.09 -5.85
N ASP A 23 -1.76 -14.40 -5.22
CA ASP A 23 -3.09 -13.83 -5.47
C ASP A 23 -3.49 -12.78 -4.43
N ALA A 24 -2.56 -12.35 -3.56
CA ALA A 24 -2.72 -11.19 -2.72
C ALA A 24 -2.13 -9.93 -3.41
N LEU A 25 -2.88 -8.84 -3.33
CA LEU A 25 -2.57 -7.56 -3.92
C LEU A 25 -2.27 -6.56 -2.82
N TRP A 26 -1.29 -5.68 -3.03
CA TRP A 26 -1.04 -4.53 -2.17
C TRP A 26 -1.73 -3.28 -2.71
N THR A 27 -2.62 -2.69 -1.91
CA THR A 27 -3.14 -1.35 -2.17
C THR A 27 -2.13 -0.29 -1.74
N ARG A 28 -1.33 -0.58 -0.72
CA ARG A 28 -0.22 0.26 -0.23
C ARG A 28 0.78 -0.57 0.59
N ALA A 29 2.03 -0.12 0.66
CA ALA A 29 3.01 -0.73 1.57
C ALA A 29 2.76 -0.34 3.05
N PRO A 30 3.08 -1.20 4.03
CA PRO A 30 3.12 -0.80 5.45
C PRO A 30 4.03 0.41 5.68
N GLN A 31 3.68 1.29 6.62
CA GLN A 31 4.45 2.53 6.87
C GLN A 31 5.88 2.26 7.37
N ASP A 32 6.06 1.25 8.22
CA ASP A 32 7.36 0.86 8.75
C ASP A 32 7.84 -0.47 8.15
N ARG A 33 9.11 -0.83 8.40
CA ARG A 33 9.72 -2.10 7.96
C ARG A 33 9.90 -3.14 9.06
N MET A 34 9.55 -2.81 10.30
CA MET A 34 9.99 -3.55 11.49
C MET A 34 8.84 -4.24 12.22
N THR A 35 7.63 -3.68 12.16
CA THR A 35 6.44 -4.20 12.83
C THR A 35 6.10 -5.57 12.30
N GLU A 36 6.11 -6.57 13.16
CA GLU A 36 5.69 -7.90 12.77
C GLU A 36 4.17 -8.01 12.83
N PHE A 37 3.59 -8.67 11.84
CA PHE A 37 2.14 -8.80 11.78
C PHE A 37 1.70 -10.06 11.06
N ILE A 38 0.48 -10.48 11.38
CA ILE A 38 -0.31 -11.49 10.67
C ILE A 38 -1.77 -11.05 10.68
N GLY A 39 -2.52 -11.31 9.61
CA GLY A 39 -3.93 -10.95 9.55
C GLY A 39 -4.83 -12.03 10.16
N ALA A 40 -5.84 -11.57 10.90
CA ALA A 40 -6.98 -12.40 11.25
C ALA A 40 -8.00 -12.41 10.10
N ASP A 41 -8.75 -13.50 9.98
CA ASP A 41 -9.96 -13.60 9.16
C ASP A 41 -11.02 -14.36 9.96
N LEU A 42 -12.26 -14.37 9.49
CA LEU A 42 -13.39 -14.97 10.19
C LEU A 42 -13.67 -16.36 9.62
N SER A 43 -13.77 -17.38 10.47
CA SER A 43 -14.31 -18.68 10.05
C SER A 43 -15.76 -18.84 10.49
N ASP A 44 -16.57 -19.36 9.59
CA ASP A 44 -17.94 -19.82 9.85
C ASP A 44 -18.07 -21.34 9.64
N SER A 45 -16.96 -22.05 9.47
CA SER A 45 -16.93 -23.50 9.38
C SER A 45 -16.99 -24.11 10.78
N PRO A 46 -17.95 -25.01 11.08
CA PRO A 46 -18.05 -25.67 12.39
C PRO A 46 -16.77 -26.40 12.81
N GLU A 47 -16.03 -26.96 11.85
CA GLU A 47 -14.76 -27.67 12.10
C GLU A 47 -13.66 -26.73 12.60
N ASP A 48 -13.73 -25.45 12.23
CA ASP A 48 -12.72 -24.45 12.55
C ASP A 48 -12.91 -23.86 13.95
N LEU A 49 -14.15 -23.84 14.46
CA LEU A 49 -14.51 -23.23 15.74
C LEU A 49 -13.75 -23.83 16.93
N SER A 50 -13.44 -25.12 16.85
CA SER A 50 -12.68 -25.83 17.89
C SER A 50 -11.27 -25.28 18.13
N TRP A 51 -10.70 -24.58 17.14
CA TRP A 51 -9.36 -24.03 17.20
C TRP A 51 -9.29 -22.53 16.91
N ALA A 52 -10.43 -21.85 16.80
CA ALA A 52 -10.51 -20.39 16.64
C ALA A 52 -9.67 -19.65 17.70
N LEU A 53 -9.12 -18.50 17.30
CA LEU A 53 -8.28 -17.64 18.12
C LEU A 53 -9.06 -17.10 19.34
N ASP A 54 -10.31 -16.70 19.13
CA ASP A 54 -11.16 -16.02 20.11
C ASP A 54 -12.65 -16.39 19.94
N ASP A 55 -13.49 -15.81 20.80
CA ASP A 55 -14.94 -16.02 20.83
C ASP A 55 -15.68 -15.37 19.65
N GLN A 56 -14.98 -14.59 18.82
CA GLN A 56 -15.50 -14.02 17.59
C GLN A 56 -15.22 -14.92 16.39
N ASN A 57 -14.71 -16.14 16.60
CA ASN A 57 -14.35 -17.11 15.58
C ASN A 57 -13.25 -16.63 14.62
N ASN A 58 -12.39 -15.71 15.08
CA ASN A 58 -11.25 -15.29 14.28
C ASN A 58 -10.25 -16.43 14.16
N TYR A 59 -9.58 -16.51 13.02
CA TYR A 59 -8.44 -17.36 12.79
C TYR A 59 -7.33 -16.57 12.11
N LEU A 60 -6.10 -17.07 12.16
CA LEU A 60 -4.98 -16.42 11.49
C LEU A 60 -4.85 -16.95 10.06
N ALA A 61 -5.10 -16.08 9.09
CA ALA A 61 -4.87 -16.40 7.69
C ALA A 61 -3.39 -16.17 7.36
N THR A 62 -2.81 -17.14 6.64
CA THR A 62 -1.36 -17.16 6.34
C THR A 62 -1.00 -16.50 5.00
N GLY A 63 -1.97 -15.86 4.34
CA GLY A 63 -1.76 -15.32 2.99
C GLY A 63 -0.95 -14.03 2.91
N LEU A 64 -0.77 -13.32 4.03
CA LEU A 64 0.07 -12.12 4.11
C LEU A 64 0.53 -11.91 5.55
N MET A 65 1.85 -11.93 5.76
CA MET A 65 2.43 -11.76 7.09
C MET A 65 3.86 -11.25 7.01
N ARG A 66 4.34 -10.62 8.09
CA ARG A 66 5.72 -10.14 8.21
C ARG A 66 6.31 -10.52 9.55
N PHE A 67 7.49 -11.12 9.52
CA PHE A 67 8.21 -11.52 10.72
C PHE A 67 9.72 -11.35 10.57
N GLN A 68 10.41 -11.08 11.67
CA GLN A 68 11.86 -11.12 11.73
C GLN A 68 12.36 -12.55 11.61
N ARG A 69 13.57 -12.71 11.06
CA ARG A 69 14.22 -14.02 10.92
C ARG A 69 14.41 -14.69 12.28
N GLY A 70 14.34 -16.01 12.31
CA GLY A 70 14.67 -16.82 13.49
C GLY A 70 13.57 -16.92 14.55
N ARG A 71 12.35 -16.44 14.27
CA ARG A 71 11.19 -16.65 15.18
C ARG A 71 10.95 -18.15 15.37
N ALA A 72 11.15 -18.64 16.59
CA ALA A 72 11.06 -20.07 16.93
C ALA A 72 9.68 -20.70 16.62
N MET A 73 8.62 -19.88 16.57
CA MET A 73 7.27 -20.28 16.17
C MET A 73 7.27 -21.07 14.86
N PHE A 74 7.96 -20.61 13.83
CA PHE A 74 7.94 -21.26 12.51
C PHE A 74 8.54 -22.66 12.55
N ARG A 75 9.67 -22.80 13.27
CA ARG A 75 10.32 -24.09 13.49
C ARG A 75 9.42 -25.01 14.30
N HIS A 76 8.81 -24.51 15.36
CA HIS A 76 7.91 -25.29 16.20
C HIS A 76 6.69 -25.80 15.43
N ILE A 77 6.06 -24.95 14.62
CA ILE A 77 4.95 -25.35 13.76
C ILE A 77 5.40 -26.43 12.76
N ALA A 78 6.55 -26.23 12.10
CA ALA A 78 7.08 -27.21 11.15
C ALA A 78 7.34 -28.57 11.81
N GLU A 79 8.05 -28.60 12.94
CA GLU A 79 8.36 -29.81 13.71
C GLU A 79 7.12 -30.51 14.28
N ARG A 80 6.05 -29.76 14.56
CA ARG A 80 4.81 -30.30 15.14
C ARG A 80 3.86 -30.87 14.11
N TYR A 81 3.73 -30.22 12.95
CA TYR A 81 2.69 -30.56 11.96
C TYR A 81 3.26 -31.33 10.76
N PHE A 82 4.46 -31.02 10.29
CA PHE A 82 5.05 -31.66 9.10
C PHE A 82 5.94 -32.87 9.48
N THR A 83 5.34 -33.86 10.12
CA THR A 83 5.99 -35.13 10.47
C THR A 83 5.30 -36.32 9.81
N ILE A 84 5.98 -37.46 9.72
CA ILE A 84 5.40 -38.69 9.15
C ILE A 84 4.15 -39.17 9.89
N THR A 85 4.00 -38.83 11.18
CA THR A 85 2.87 -39.27 12.03
C THR A 85 1.73 -38.25 12.12
N THR A 86 1.97 -36.99 11.74
CA THR A 86 1.00 -35.88 11.91
C THR A 86 0.57 -35.26 10.61
N TYR A 87 1.28 -35.53 9.50
CA TYR A 87 0.95 -34.99 8.20
C TYR A 87 -0.19 -35.78 7.55
N ASP A 88 -1.27 -35.07 7.23
CA ASP A 88 -2.47 -35.54 6.56
C ASP A 88 -2.67 -34.65 5.32
N PRO A 89 -2.43 -35.17 4.11
CA PRO A 89 -2.57 -34.39 2.89
C PRO A 89 -4.03 -34.01 2.57
N SER A 90 -5.01 -34.62 3.25
CA SER A 90 -6.44 -34.35 3.03
C SER A 90 -6.97 -33.17 3.85
N CYS A 91 -6.32 -32.80 4.96
CA CYS A 91 -6.75 -31.70 5.80
C CYS A 91 -6.33 -30.33 5.25
N PHE A 92 -7.28 -29.61 4.62
CA PHE A 92 -7.04 -28.33 3.94
C PHE A 92 -6.48 -27.22 4.84
N ASN A 93 -7.05 -26.99 6.03
CA ASN A 93 -6.66 -25.87 6.90
C ASN A 93 -5.58 -26.22 7.95
N CYS A 94 -5.12 -27.48 8.01
CA CYS A 94 -4.33 -27.97 9.15
C CYS A 94 -2.94 -27.33 9.28
N TYR A 95 -2.27 -27.03 8.17
CA TYR A 95 -0.81 -26.75 8.16
C TYR A 95 -0.46 -25.27 8.01
N GLY A 96 -1.38 -24.46 7.49
CA GLY A 96 -1.28 -23.01 7.49
C GLY A 96 -2.18 -22.42 8.60
N PRO A 97 -3.43 -22.05 8.30
CA PRO A 97 -4.29 -21.33 9.24
C PRO A 97 -4.43 -21.95 10.63
N LYS A 98 -4.75 -23.25 10.73
CA LYS A 98 -4.96 -23.93 12.01
C LYS A 98 -3.68 -23.97 12.85
N ALA A 99 -2.56 -24.37 12.26
CA ALA A 99 -1.30 -24.49 12.98
C ALA A 99 -0.82 -23.15 13.55
N PHE A 100 -0.90 -22.08 12.76
CA PHE A 100 -0.59 -20.73 13.21
C PHE A 100 -1.54 -20.27 14.31
N THR A 101 -2.84 -20.44 14.12
CA THR A 101 -3.87 -20.02 15.09
C THR A 101 -3.66 -20.72 16.42
N GLN A 102 -3.43 -22.03 16.44
CA GLN A 102 -3.21 -22.80 17.67
C GLN A 102 -1.91 -22.40 18.38
N TYR A 103 -0.83 -22.18 17.64
CA TYR A 103 0.43 -21.72 18.23
C TYR A 103 0.26 -20.33 18.83
N VAL A 104 -0.32 -19.39 18.10
CA VAL A 104 -0.51 -18.02 18.58
C VAL A 104 -1.48 -18.00 19.76
N LYS A 105 -2.60 -18.72 19.71
CA LYS A 105 -3.55 -18.82 20.84
C LYS A 105 -2.88 -19.27 22.13
N SER A 106 -1.93 -20.21 22.07
CA SER A 106 -1.20 -20.70 23.24
C SER A 106 -0.05 -19.79 23.70
N HIS A 107 0.42 -18.86 22.86
CA HIS A 107 1.58 -17.99 23.14
C HIS A 107 1.27 -16.49 23.00
N GLN A 108 0.00 -16.11 22.93
CA GLN A 108 -0.45 -14.81 22.46
C GLN A 108 0.13 -13.66 23.28
N GLN A 109 0.09 -13.76 24.61
CA GLN A 109 0.65 -12.73 25.50
C GLN A 109 2.14 -12.48 25.21
N VAL A 110 2.93 -13.55 25.07
CA VAL A 110 4.38 -13.43 24.83
C VAL A 110 4.64 -12.86 23.44
N LEU A 111 3.89 -13.27 22.42
CA LEU A 111 4.10 -12.78 21.06
C LEU A 111 3.74 -11.29 20.93
N ILE A 112 2.59 -10.88 21.48
CA ILE A 112 2.13 -9.49 21.44
C ILE A 112 3.04 -8.58 22.27
N SER A 113 3.45 -9.01 23.47
CA SER A 113 4.40 -8.24 24.29
C SER A 113 5.78 -8.07 23.62
N ASN A 114 6.14 -8.97 22.71
CA ASN A 114 7.36 -8.87 21.89
C ASN A 114 7.15 -8.19 20.52
N GLY A 115 6.07 -7.43 20.37
CA GLY A 115 5.85 -6.54 19.23
C GLY A 115 5.15 -7.16 18.02
N MET A 116 4.64 -8.40 18.12
CA MET A 116 3.78 -8.98 17.08
C MET A 116 2.39 -8.36 17.15
N GLN A 117 1.82 -8.03 15.99
CA GLN A 117 0.47 -7.51 15.88
C GLN A 117 -0.44 -8.50 15.13
N ILE A 118 -1.66 -8.67 15.63
CA ILE A 118 -2.71 -9.39 14.91
C ILE A 118 -3.58 -8.32 14.27
N LEU A 119 -3.57 -8.26 12.94
CA LEU A 119 -4.36 -7.29 12.21
C LEU A 119 -5.82 -7.72 12.14
N PRO A 120 -6.77 -6.76 12.20
CA PRO A 120 -8.16 -7.07 11.91
C PRO A 120 -8.31 -7.52 10.46
N ARG A 121 -9.41 -8.21 10.19
CA ARG A 121 -9.72 -8.77 8.88
C ARG A 121 -9.64 -7.73 7.77
N GLU A 122 -10.20 -6.55 7.99
CA GLU A 122 -10.25 -5.47 7.00
C GLU A 122 -8.85 -4.96 6.59
N GLY A 123 -7.82 -5.23 7.42
CA GLY A 123 -6.45 -4.83 7.16
C GLY A 123 -5.83 -5.54 5.95
N LEU A 124 -6.13 -6.83 5.78
CA LEU A 124 -5.52 -7.68 4.74
C LEU A 124 -6.54 -8.47 3.90
N TYR A 125 -7.73 -8.73 4.45
CA TYR A 125 -8.79 -9.60 3.90
C TYR A 125 -10.15 -8.88 3.88
N PRO A 126 -10.25 -7.72 3.20
CA PRO A 126 -11.51 -6.95 3.13
C PRO A 126 -12.68 -7.79 2.58
N TYR A 127 -12.39 -8.75 1.70
CA TYR A 127 -13.28 -9.84 1.35
C TYR A 127 -12.69 -11.14 1.89
N ASN A 128 -13.49 -11.96 2.57
CA ASN A 128 -13.08 -13.32 2.90
C ASN A 128 -13.20 -14.22 1.66
N TRP A 129 -12.78 -15.47 1.78
CA TRP A 129 -12.78 -16.41 0.66
C TRP A 129 -14.16 -16.67 0.03
N LYS A 130 -15.26 -16.47 0.78
CA LYS A 130 -16.64 -16.59 0.26
C LYS A 130 -17.10 -15.34 -0.46
N GLU A 131 -16.62 -14.18 -0.03
CA GLU A 131 -16.97 -12.86 -0.55
C GLU A 131 -16.05 -12.41 -1.70
N ALA A 132 -14.88 -13.02 -1.87
CA ALA A 132 -13.87 -12.64 -2.85
C ALA A 132 -14.38 -12.61 -4.30
N GLU A 133 -15.37 -13.46 -4.63
CA GLU A 133 -16.03 -13.42 -5.93
C GLU A 133 -16.77 -12.09 -6.17
N GLY A 134 -17.27 -11.44 -5.12
CA GLY A 134 -17.88 -10.12 -5.20
C GLY A 134 -16.91 -9.03 -5.66
N ALA A 135 -15.61 -9.17 -5.35
CA ALA A 135 -14.59 -8.20 -5.72
C ALA A 135 -14.26 -8.19 -7.22
N ILE A 136 -14.47 -9.33 -7.91
CA ILE A 136 -14.23 -9.49 -9.35
C ILE A 136 -15.50 -9.34 -10.20
N LYS A 137 -16.67 -9.22 -9.56
CA LYS A 137 -17.95 -8.95 -10.22
C LYS A 137 -18.19 -7.46 -10.35
N LYS A 138 -18.88 -7.07 -11.42
CA LYS A 138 -19.26 -5.69 -11.67
C LYS A 138 -20.10 -5.16 -10.52
N THR A 139 -19.70 -4.00 -9.99
CA THR A 139 -20.48 -3.35 -8.93
C THR A 139 -21.81 -2.86 -9.51
N ARG A 140 -22.84 -2.83 -8.68
CA ARG A 140 -24.14 -2.26 -9.03
C ARG A 140 -24.25 -0.85 -8.44
N PRO A 141 -24.85 0.12 -9.15
CA PRO A 141 -25.17 1.41 -8.55
C PRO A 141 -25.92 1.23 -7.23
N PRO A 142 -25.62 2.02 -6.19
CA PRO A 142 -24.77 3.21 -6.20
C PRO A 142 -23.27 2.96 -5.94
N VAL A 143 -22.81 1.71 -5.90
CA VAL A 143 -21.41 1.37 -5.55
C VAL A 143 -20.46 1.71 -6.70
N ASP A 144 -19.63 2.73 -6.49
CA ASP A 144 -18.51 3.11 -7.35
C ASP A 144 -17.26 2.29 -6.98
N PRO A 145 -16.68 1.50 -7.89
CA PRO A 145 -15.55 0.62 -7.57
C PRO A 145 -14.30 1.40 -7.13
N GLU A 146 -14.09 2.63 -7.61
CA GLU A 146 -12.96 3.47 -7.19
C GLU A 146 -13.13 3.91 -5.73
N GLN A 147 -14.34 4.32 -5.32
CA GLN A 147 -14.65 4.65 -3.93
C GLN A 147 -14.53 3.44 -2.99
N GLU A 148 -14.92 2.26 -3.46
CA GLU A 148 -14.77 1.02 -2.68
C GLU A 148 -13.27 0.68 -2.48
N LEU A 149 -12.44 0.86 -3.50
CA LEU A 149 -10.98 0.71 -3.35
C LEU A 149 -10.38 1.71 -2.36
N VAL A 150 -10.81 2.97 -2.42
CA VAL A 150 -10.40 3.98 -1.43
C VAL A 150 -10.80 3.55 -0.01
N ARG A 151 -12.02 3.02 0.17
CA ARG A 151 -12.47 2.50 1.46
C ARG A 151 -11.62 1.32 1.95
N ILE A 152 -11.21 0.43 1.04
CA ILE A 152 -10.32 -0.70 1.36
C ILE A 152 -8.95 -0.19 1.79
N GLU A 153 -8.34 0.75 1.05
CA GLU A 153 -7.03 1.32 1.39
C GLU A 153 -7.04 2.14 2.69
N GLU A 154 -8.18 2.76 3.04
CA GLU A 154 -8.34 3.49 4.31
C GLU A 154 -8.33 2.56 5.54
N ARG A 155 -8.74 1.31 5.38
CA ARG A 155 -8.87 0.33 6.47
C ARG A 155 -7.76 -0.73 6.47
N GLY A 156 -6.98 -0.79 5.39
CA GLY A 156 -6.02 -1.85 5.17
C GLY A 156 -5.01 -1.54 4.08
N ILE A 157 -4.13 -2.51 3.86
CA ILE A 157 -3.00 -2.39 2.94
C ILE A 157 -3.02 -3.46 1.84
N GLY A 158 -4.01 -4.35 1.87
CA GLY A 158 -4.08 -5.46 0.94
C GLY A 158 -5.49 -5.91 0.58
N LEU A 159 -5.54 -6.71 -0.49
CA LEU A 159 -6.72 -7.37 -1.03
C LEU A 159 -6.32 -8.78 -1.47
N HIS A 160 -6.90 -9.82 -0.86
CA HIS A 160 -6.64 -11.21 -1.23
C HIS A 160 -7.71 -11.72 -2.18
N LEU A 161 -7.30 -12.28 -3.33
CA LEU A 161 -8.25 -12.73 -4.36
C LEU A 161 -8.66 -14.19 -4.21
N TYR A 162 -8.02 -14.96 -3.35
CA TYR A 162 -8.27 -16.40 -3.17
C TYR A 162 -8.35 -17.12 -4.52
N GLY A 163 -7.25 -17.22 -5.25
CA GLY A 163 -7.14 -17.75 -6.59
C GLY A 163 -7.74 -19.15 -6.77
N LYS A 164 -7.79 -19.97 -5.72
CA LYS A 164 -8.55 -21.24 -5.75
C LYS A 164 -10.05 -21.02 -6.01
N VAL A 165 -10.63 -19.96 -5.46
CA VAL A 165 -12.02 -19.54 -5.61
C VAL A 165 -12.24 -18.75 -6.91
N THR A 166 -11.32 -17.85 -7.26
CA THR A 166 -11.51 -16.88 -8.34
C THR A 166 -10.89 -17.27 -9.69
N SER A 167 -9.93 -18.21 -9.75
CA SER A 167 -9.13 -18.53 -10.96
C SER A 167 -9.92 -18.88 -12.24
N LYS A 168 -11.15 -19.38 -12.11
CA LYS A 168 -11.99 -19.77 -13.25
C LYS A 168 -13.07 -18.75 -13.60
N LYS A 169 -13.03 -17.58 -12.97
CA LYS A 169 -14.03 -16.53 -13.13
C LYS A 169 -13.38 -15.32 -13.81
N PRO A 170 -14.01 -14.72 -14.83
CA PRO A 170 -13.48 -13.52 -15.43
C PRO A 170 -13.57 -12.35 -14.44
N ILE A 171 -12.61 -11.44 -14.52
CA ILE A 171 -12.70 -10.14 -13.86
C ILE A 171 -13.62 -9.28 -14.73
N GLU A 172 -14.78 -8.89 -14.21
CA GLU A 172 -15.76 -8.09 -14.93
C GLU A 172 -15.35 -6.60 -14.93
N ASP A 173 -15.52 -5.92 -16.07
CA ASP A 173 -15.32 -4.48 -16.18
C ASP A 173 -16.26 -3.73 -15.23
N GLY A 174 -15.69 -2.81 -14.44
CA GLY A 174 -16.40 -2.10 -13.37
C GLY A 174 -16.49 -2.88 -12.05
N SER A 175 -15.73 -3.96 -11.90
CA SER A 175 -15.46 -4.57 -10.59
C SER A 175 -14.39 -3.81 -9.81
N VAL A 176 -14.32 -4.06 -8.51
CA VAL A 176 -13.28 -3.50 -7.61
C VAL A 176 -11.88 -3.90 -8.07
N VAL A 177 -11.71 -5.17 -8.45
CA VAL A 177 -10.42 -5.68 -8.95
C VAL A 177 -10.08 -5.12 -10.33
N ALA A 178 -11.04 -5.00 -11.25
CA ALA A 178 -10.82 -4.38 -12.56
C ALA A 178 -10.33 -2.94 -12.39
N GLU A 179 -10.96 -2.17 -11.50
CA GLU A 179 -10.58 -0.78 -11.22
C GLU A 179 -9.18 -0.70 -10.58
N ALA A 180 -8.83 -1.64 -9.69
CA ALA A 180 -7.51 -1.69 -9.09
C ALA A 180 -6.42 -1.96 -10.13
N LEU A 181 -6.63 -2.96 -10.99
CA LEU A 181 -5.73 -3.27 -12.10
C LEU A 181 -5.60 -2.09 -13.07
N ARG A 182 -6.69 -1.34 -13.31
CA ARG A 182 -6.67 -0.12 -14.13
C ARG A 182 -5.81 0.98 -13.51
N ILE A 183 -5.90 1.19 -12.19
CA ILE A 183 -5.10 2.17 -11.47
C ILE A 183 -3.62 1.78 -11.47
N TRP A 184 -3.31 0.50 -11.26
CA TRP A 184 -1.93 -0.02 -11.17
C TRP A 184 -1.29 -0.38 -12.52
N ALA A 185 -2.05 -0.35 -13.61
CA ALA A 185 -1.55 -0.73 -14.92
C ALA A 185 -0.34 0.12 -15.33
N LEU A 186 0.75 -0.56 -15.68
CA LEU A 186 1.95 0.08 -16.25
C LEU A 186 1.76 0.52 -17.72
N GLU A 187 0.66 0.11 -18.34
CA GLU A 187 0.33 0.33 -19.75
C GLU A 187 1.49 -0.06 -20.67
N LEU A 188 1.97 -1.30 -20.52
CA LEU A 188 3.12 -1.80 -21.28
C LEU A 188 2.75 -2.26 -22.70
N PHE A 189 1.45 -2.44 -22.97
CA PHE A 189 0.95 -3.02 -24.21
C PHE A 189 -0.13 -2.12 -24.79
N GLU A 190 -0.10 -1.93 -26.10
CA GLU A 190 -1.20 -1.30 -26.84
C GLU A 190 -2.42 -2.21 -26.76
N THR A 191 -3.59 -1.65 -26.41
CA THR A 191 -4.86 -2.32 -26.68
C THR A 191 -5.00 -2.40 -28.20
N SER A 192 -5.19 -3.60 -28.75
CA SER A 192 -5.13 -3.96 -30.17
C SER A 192 -6.14 -3.26 -31.10
N SER A 193 -6.77 -2.17 -30.67
CA SER A 193 -7.77 -1.40 -31.41
C SER A 193 -7.22 -0.14 -32.09
N SER A 194 -5.91 0.10 -32.09
CA SER A 194 -5.31 1.20 -32.88
C SER A 194 -4.14 0.67 -33.74
N PRO A 195 -4.21 0.77 -35.08
CA PRO A 195 -3.22 0.19 -35.98
C PRO A 195 -1.97 1.05 -36.18
N SER A 196 -1.76 2.10 -35.38
CA SER A 196 -0.50 2.84 -35.39
C SER A 196 0.52 2.12 -34.52
N ALA A 197 1.25 1.17 -35.11
CA ALA A 197 2.43 0.57 -34.51
C ALA A 197 3.37 1.68 -34.00
N GLY A 198 3.39 1.95 -32.70
CA GLY A 198 4.21 3.05 -32.21
C GLY A 198 3.98 3.40 -30.75
N SER A 199 4.66 2.66 -29.86
CA SER A 199 4.99 3.02 -28.46
C SER A 199 3.87 3.61 -27.61
N VAL A 200 3.53 2.93 -26.51
CA VAL A 200 2.62 3.51 -25.51
C VAL A 200 3.15 4.86 -25.02
N GLU A 201 2.36 5.92 -25.24
CA GLU A 201 2.75 7.28 -24.88
C GLU A 201 2.98 7.41 -23.37
N GLN A 202 4.11 8.01 -22.98
CA GLN A 202 4.38 8.27 -21.57
C GLN A 202 3.37 9.26 -20.99
N ARG A 203 2.82 8.94 -19.82
CA ARG A 203 1.80 9.76 -19.15
C ARG A 203 2.13 9.96 -17.68
N LEU A 204 1.86 11.15 -17.16
CA LEU A 204 1.82 11.44 -15.73
C LEU A 204 0.48 11.00 -15.17
N GLN A 205 0.52 10.09 -14.22
CA GLN A 205 -0.64 9.53 -13.54
C GLN A 205 -0.62 9.92 -12.06
N GLY A 206 -1.82 10.04 -11.49
CA GLY A 206 -2.07 10.22 -10.07
C GLY A 206 -3.57 10.08 -9.79
N PRO A 207 -4.02 10.37 -8.57
CA PRO A 207 -5.42 10.23 -8.19
C PRO A 207 -6.30 11.24 -8.92
N ARG A 208 -7.56 10.87 -9.17
CA ARG A 208 -8.57 11.79 -9.72
C ARG A 208 -8.95 12.89 -8.74
N VAL A 209 -8.99 12.54 -7.45
CA VAL A 209 -9.23 13.44 -6.33
C VAL A 209 -8.37 12.97 -5.18
N LEU A 210 -7.64 13.88 -4.53
CA LEU A 210 -6.97 13.60 -3.27
C LEU A 210 -7.96 13.87 -2.12
N TYR A 211 -8.41 12.80 -1.45
CA TYR A 211 -9.19 12.94 -0.24
C TYR A 211 -8.27 13.16 0.96
N TYR A 212 -8.34 14.36 1.54
CA TYR A 212 -7.54 14.70 2.70
C TYR A 212 -8.33 14.46 3.99
N THR A 213 -7.90 13.48 4.77
CA THR A 213 -8.43 13.22 6.11
C THR A 213 -7.54 13.92 7.14
N GLU A 214 -8.10 14.90 7.84
CA GLU A 214 -7.42 15.49 9.00
C GLU A 214 -7.37 14.46 10.12
N MET A 215 -6.16 14.04 10.48
CA MET A 215 -5.95 13.30 11.72
C MET A 215 -6.32 14.22 12.90
N PRO A 216 -7.05 13.73 13.91
CA PRO A 216 -7.20 14.48 15.16
C PRO A 216 -5.81 14.90 15.66
N PRO A 217 -5.65 16.09 16.23
CA PRO A 217 -4.35 16.51 16.75
C PRO A 217 -3.88 15.45 17.75
N GLN A 218 -2.81 14.72 17.39
CA GLN A 218 -2.08 13.94 18.38
C GLN A 218 -1.71 14.91 19.49
N ARG A 219 -2.18 14.65 20.71
CA ARG A 219 -1.84 15.47 21.88
C ARG A 219 -0.32 15.53 21.99
N SER A 220 0.25 16.63 21.53
CA SER A 220 1.65 16.92 21.67
C SER A 220 1.94 17.09 23.16
N GLY A 221 2.87 16.28 23.67
CA GLY A 221 3.47 16.50 24.99
C GLY A 221 3.05 15.51 26.08
N LYS A 222 3.66 14.32 26.06
CA LYS A 222 4.39 13.66 27.17
C LYS A 222 4.58 12.18 26.78
N PRO A 223 5.71 11.54 27.12
CA PRO A 223 5.79 10.09 27.08
C PRO A 223 4.71 9.58 28.03
N LEU A 224 3.73 8.84 27.50
CA LEU A 224 2.68 8.23 28.30
C LEU A 224 3.38 7.26 29.25
N LYS A 225 3.48 7.63 30.54
CA LYS A 225 3.76 6.66 31.59
C LYS A 225 2.73 5.54 31.43
N SER A 226 3.23 4.31 31.34
CA SER A 226 2.47 3.08 31.23
C SER A 226 1.18 3.12 32.06
N SER A 227 0.07 3.48 31.44
CA SER A 227 -1.27 3.20 31.95
C SER A 227 -1.71 1.90 31.30
N THR A 228 -1.86 0.88 32.14
CA THR A 228 -1.99 -0.54 31.83
C THR A 228 -3.31 -0.94 31.16
N THR A 229 -3.93 -0.07 30.34
CA THR A 229 -5.28 -0.33 29.79
C THR A 229 -5.60 0.26 28.41
N SER A 230 -4.66 0.87 27.67
CA SER A 230 -4.90 1.13 26.23
C SER A 230 -4.67 -0.16 25.45
N SER A 231 -5.73 -0.73 24.88
CA SER A 231 -5.72 -2.04 24.24
C SER A 231 -4.73 -2.09 23.08
N ALA A 232 -4.06 -3.23 22.90
CA ALA A 232 -3.11 -3.50 21.80
C ALA A 232 -3.70 -3.23 20.40
N THR A 233 -5.03 -3.10 20.30
CA THR A 233 -5.79 -2.71 19.11
C THR A 233 -5.50 -1.28 18.62
N GLU A 234 -5.27 -0.29 19.49
CA GLU A 234 -5.05 1.10 19.04
C GLU A 234 -3.65 1.29 18.41
N ALA A 235 -2.62 0.61 18.94
CA ALA A 235 -1.28 0.62 18.34
C ALA A 235 -1.21 -0.20 17.03
N GLY A 236 -2.12 -1.17 16.87
CA GLY A 236 -2.23 -2.02 15.68
C GLY A 236 -2.71 -1.29 14.42
N ILE A 237 -3.50 -0.22 14.60
CA ILE A 237 -4.10 0.54 13.51
C ILE A 237 -3.12 1.58 12.96
N ALA A 238 -2.27 2.16 13.79
CA ALA A 238 -1.40 3.27 13.41
C ALA A 238 -0.44 2.97 12.23
N PHE A 239 0.07 1.74 12.09
CA PHE A 239 0.93 1.40 10.94
C PHE A 239 0.15 1.09 9.65
N LEU A 240 -1.15 0.76 9.79
CA LEU A 240 -2.09 0.63 8.68
C LEU A 240 -2.62 1.98 8.24
N GLU A 241 -2.47 3.05 9.02
CA GLU A 241 -2.94 4.38 8.61
C GLU A 241 -2.18 4.87 7.38
N LYS A 242 -2.84 5.69 6.57
CA LYS A 242 -2.21 6.41 5.47
C LYS A 242 -1.64 7.72 6.01
N THR A 243 -0.41 8.08 5.65
CA THR A 243 0.13 9.39 6.02
C THR A 243 -0.70 10.49 5.34
N PRO A 244 -1.34 11.42 6.09
CA PRO A 244 -2.25 12.39 5.50
C PRO A 244 -1.58 13.25 4.43
N GLY A 245 -2.20 13.33 3.26
CA GLY A 245 -1.73 14.09 2.09
C GLY A 245 -0.55 13.47 1.34
N ALA A 246 -0.07 12.27 1.73
CA ALA A 246 0.99 11.59 1.01
C ALA A 246 0.43 10.87 -0.24
N PHE A 247 1.11 11.04 -1.37
CA PHE A 247 0.78 10.37 -2.63
C PHE A 247 1.33 8.94 -2.66
N GLN A 248 0.68 8.06 -1.90
CA GLN A 248 1.04 6.65 -1.74
C GLN A 248 -0.14 5.73 -2.06
N GLY A 249 0.16 4.48 -2.40
CA GLY A 249 -0.84 3.47 -2.72
C GLY A 249 -1.70 3.88 -3.90
N LEU A 250 -3.01 4.01 -3.71
CA LEU A 250 -3.94 4.44 -4.77
C LEU A 250 -3.73 5.90 -5.19
N ASP A 251 -3.12 6.71 -4.33
CA ASP A 251 -2.82 8.12 -4.60
C ASP A 251 -1.41 8.30 -5.23
N ALA A 252 -0.71 7.22 -5.57
CA ALA A 252 0.65 7.33 -6.09
C ALA A 252 0.72 8.18 -7.38
N ILE A 253 1.66 9.12 -7.42
CA ILE A 253 1.96 9.90 -8.62
C ILE A 253 3.22 9.35 -9.28
N PHE A 254 3.13 9.04 -10.58
CA PHE A 254 4.24 8.48 -11.34
C PHE A 254 4.07 8.70 -12.84
N ILE A 255 5.20 8.65 -13.55
CA ILE A 255 5.23 8.53 -15.02
C ILE A 255 5.18 7.05 -15.40
N ARG A 256 4.25 6.70 -16.29
CA ARG A 256 4.07 5.35 -16.87
C ARG A 256 4.32 5.33 -18.38
N GLY A 257 4.21 4.14 -18.98
CA GLY A 257 4.36 3.89 -20.42
C GLY A 257 5.81 3.61 -20.84
N SER A 258 5.99 2.78 -21.87
CA SER A 258 7.29 2.57 -22.50
C SER A 258 7.51 3.65 -23.55
N GLY A 259 8.41 4.60 -23.31
CA GLY A 259 8.89 5.47 -24.38
C GLY A 259 9.41 4.63 -25.56
N LYS A 260 9.54 5.21 -26.77
CA LYS A 260 10.13 4.52 -27.92
C LYS A 260 11.51 3.96 -27.57
N ILE A 261 11.58 2.69 -27.17
CA ILE A 261 12.85 2.00 -26.99
C ILE A 261 13.27 1.62 -28.41
N ALA A 262 14.17 2.41 -29.00
CA ALA A 262 14.77 2.04 -30.27
C ALA A 262 15.41 0.64 -30.12
N PRO A 263 15.21 -0.30 -31.05
CA PRO A 263 15.61 -1.72 -30.90
C PRO A 263 17.12 -1.98 -30.67
N ALA A 264 17.96 -0.95 -30.61
CA ALA A 264 19.41 -1.07 -30.52
C ALA A 264 20.08 -0.12 -29.50
N ALA A 265 19.34 0.66 -28.70
CA ALA A 265 19.93 1.75 -27.93
C ALA A 265 20.23 1.40 -26.45
N SER A 266 21.53 1.17 -26.21
CA SER A 266 22.30 1.31 -24.96
C SER A 266 22.20 0.21 -23.89
N LYS A 267 23.36 -0.35 -23.54
CA LYS A 267 23.60 -1.19 -22.34
C LYS A 267 23.54 -0.38 -21.02
N GLY A 268 23.02 0.85 -21.04
CA GLY A 268 23.03 1.80 -19.92
C GLY A 268 21.63 2.34 -19.61
N LEU A 269 21.44 2.82 -18.37
CA LEU A 269 20.21 3.50 -17.98
C LEU A 269 20.10 4.85 -18.71
N ILE A 270 18.93 5.13 -19.29
CA ILE A 270 18.66 6.42 -19.92
C ILE A 270 18.54 7.48 -18.82
N THR A 271 19.43 8.47 -18.86
CA THR A 271 19.36 9.67 -18.02
C THR A 271 18.98 10.89 -18.86
N LYS A 272 18.25 11.82 -18.25
CA LYS A 272 17.86 13.10 -18.85
C LYS A 272 17.81 14.18 -17.78
N LYS A 273 17.82 15.44 -18.22
CA LYS A 273 17.47 16.57 -17.37
C LYS A 273 16.03 16.46 -16.88
N ALA A 274 15.80 16.69 -15.60
CA ALA A 274 14.47 16.60 -15.02
C ALA A 274 14.13 17.75 -14.07
N SER A 275 12.90 18.24 -14.14
CA SER A 275 12.38 19.23 -13.20
C SER A 275 10.91 18.98 -12.88
N LEU A 276 10.50 19.45 -11.71
CA LEU A 276 9.12 19.44 -11.23
C LEU A 276 8.69 20.87 -10.94
N HIS A 277 7.52 21.25 -11.43
CA HIS A 277 6.88 22.52 -11.08
C HIS A 277 5.51 22.22 -10.50
N ILE A 278 5.32 22.56 -9.23
CA ILE A 278 4.08 22.33 -8.50
C ILE A 278 3.45 23.69 -8.18
N THR A 279 2.18 23.85 -8.52
CA THR A 279 1.40 25.04 -8.17
C THR A 279 0.21 24.62 -7.32
N ILE A 280 -0.01 25.32 -6.22
CA ILE A 280 -1.08 25.04 -5.25
C ILE A 280 -1.79 26.34 -4.95
N ARG A 281 -3.12 26.31 -4.84
CA ARG A 281 -3.91 27.53 -4.65
C ARG A 281 -3.88 28.02 -3.20
N GLU A 282 -4.16 27.16 -2.22
CA GLU A 282 -4.26 27.60 -0.81
C GLU A 282 -3.21 26.96 0.10
N GLY A 283 -3.04 25.63 0.00
CA GLY A 283 -2.20 24.83 0.87
C GLY A 283 -0.71 24.95 0.55
N SER A 284 0.02 23.88 0.87
CA SER A 284 1.44 23.76 0.57
C SER A 284 1.82 22.32 0.27
N VAL A 285 2.98 22.13 -0.34
CA VAL A 285 3.57 20.81 -0.53
C VAL A 285 4.90 20.76 0.22
N THR A 286 5.14 19.61 0.84
CA THR A 286 6.43 19.22 1.39
C THR A 286 6.91 17.97 0.67
N MET A 287 8.21 17.67 0.83
CA MET A 287 8.80 16.41 0.39
C MET A 287 9.18 15.60 1.63
N ASP A 288 8.71 14.36 1.72
CA ASP A 288 9.06 13.51 2.85
C ASP A 288 10.58 13.24 2.88
N PRO A 289 11.24 13.29 4.05
CA PRO A 289 12.69 13.15 4.17
C PRO A 289 13.18 11.78 3.70
N PHE A 290 14.46 11.70 3.30
CA PHE A 290 15.03 10.49 2.69
C PHE A 290 15.25 9.46 3.79
N VAL A 291 14.44 8.41 3.84
CA VAL A 291 14.81 7.20 4.58
C VAL A 291 15.59 6.33 3.61
N PRO A 292 16.91 6.14 3.78
CA PRO A 292 17.71 5.36 2.84
C PRO A 292 17.11 3.96 2.70
N LEU A 293 16.60 3.65 1.50
CA LEU A 293 16.62 2.28 1.03
C LEU A 293 18.10 1.91 0.98
N SER A 294 18.50 0.88 1.72
CA SER A 294 19.80 0.23 1.54
C SER A 294 19.85 -0.39 0.14
N LEU A 295 20.04 0.46 -0.87
CA LEU A 295 20.37 0.10 -2.24
C LEU A 295 21.76 0.70 -2.48
N ALA A 296 22.76 -0.06 -2.06
CA ALA A 296 24.18 0.25 -2.23
C ALA A 296 24.64 0.28 -3.72
N SER A 297 23.72 0.40 -4.68
CA SER A 297 23.99 0.36 -6.12
C SER A 297 23.67 1.67 -6.87
N PHE A 298 23.15 2.70 -6.21
CA PHE A 298 23.05 4.04 -6.82
C PHE A 298 24.23 4.90 -6.34
N SER A 299 25.41 4.72 -6.96
CA SER A 299 26.64 5.44 -6.59
C SER A 299 26.68 6.93 -6.96
N LYS A 300 25.55 7.50 -7.40
CA LYS A 300 25.35 8.94 -7.52
C LYS A 300 24.12 9.31 -6.71
N SER A 301 24.33 9.91 -5.53
CA SER A 301 23.28 10.65 -4.83
C SER A 301 22.55 11.53 -5.84
N PRO A 302 21.20 11.59 -5.83
CA PRO A 302 20.50 12.59 -6.61
C PRO A 302 21.07 13.95 -6.23
N ALA A 303 21.36 14.80 -7.22
CA ALA A 303 21.72 16.19 -6.98
C ALA A 303 20.70 16.77 -6.00
N THR A 304 21.20 17.46 -4.97
CA THR A 304 20.39 18.17 -3.97
C THR A 304 19.30 18.97 -4.67
N ALA A 305 18.05 18.51 -4.60
CA ALA A 305 16.92 19.21 -5.20
C ALA A 305 16.81 20.59 -4.53
N THR A 306 17.20 21.64 -5.25
CA THR A 306 17.06 23.01 -4.76
C THR A 306 15.61 23.44 -4.95
N SER A 307 14.87 23.57 -3.86
CA SER A 307 13.51 24.11 -3.88
C SER A 307 13.55 25.63 -3.82
N LYS A 308 12.91 26.30 -4.78
CA LYS A 308 12.58 27.73 -4.68
C LYS A 308 11.07 27.87 -4.50
N THR A 309 10.66 28.48 -3.39
CA THR A 309 9.26 28.80 -3.10
C THR A 309 8.99 30.27 -3.36
N ASN A 310 8.19 30.59 -4.38
CA ASN A 310 7.76 31.96 -4.65
C ASN A 310 6.26 32.10 -4.35
N ARG A 311 5.88 33.15 -3.60
CA ARG A 311 4.46 33.57 -3.50
C ARG A 311 4.11 34.38 -4.74
N GLY A 312 3.22 33.85 -5.57
CA GLY A 312 2.70 34.60 -6.72
C GLY A 312 1.72 35.69 -6.30
N SER A 313 1.46 36.63 -7.21
CA SER A 313 0.55 37.79 -7.03
C SER A 313 -0.92 37.41 -6.77
N ALA A 314 -1.31 36.14 -6.91
CA ALA A 314 -2.67 35.63 -6.73
C ALA A 314 -2.85 34.69 -5.52
N GLY A 315 -1.89 34.65 -4.58
CA GLY A 315 -1.96 33.78 -3.39
C GLY A 315 -1.54 32.32 -3.64
N ALA A 316 -1.45 31.89 -4.90
CA ALA A 316 -0.92 30.58 -5.26
C ALA A 316 0.56 30.43 -4.89
N ARG A 317 0.91 29.28 -4.32
CA ARG A 317 2.30 28.90 -4.01
C ARG A 317 2.87 28.10 -5.18
N LYS A 318 3.99 28.56 -5.71
CA LYS A 318 4.74 27.85 -6.74
C LYS A 318 6.01 27.26 -6.13
N ILE A 319 6.19 25.96 -6.35
CA ILE A 319 7.37 25.20 -5.96
C ILE A 319 8.04 24.71 -7.24
N GLU A 320 9.32 25.02 -7.37
CA GLU A 320 10.14 24.54 -8.48
C GLU A 320 11.27 23.69 -7.90
N MET A 321 11.44 22.48 -8.46
CA MET A 321 12.48 21.54 -8.08
C MET A 321 13.26 21.14 -9.33
N ASP A 322 14.53 21.51 -9.35
CA ASP A 322 15.49 20.98 -10.32
C ASP A 322 16.05 19.66 -9.76
N LEU A 323 15.90 18.56 -10.50
CA LEU A 323 16.41 17.25 -10.12
C LEU A 323 17.80 16.98 -10.72
N GLY A 324 18.30 17.86 -11.58
CA GLY A 324 19.59 17.78 -12.25
C GLY A 324 19.51 17.27 -13.70
N ASP A 325 20.68 17.20 -14.35
CA ASP A 325 20.82 16.88 -15.77
C ASP A 325 20.93 15.37 -16.06
N ASP A 326 21.27 14.56 -15.04
CA ASP A 326 21.52 13.11 -15.15
C ASP A 326 20.52 12.28 -14.33
N VAL A 327 19.22 12.45 -14.59
CA VAL A 327 18.15 11.80 -13.82
C VAL A 327 17.59 10.61 -14.61
N THR A 328 17.44 9.46 -13.96
CA THR A 328 16.72 8.31 -14.51
C THR A 328 15.22 8.42 -14.25
N MET A 329 14.40 7.73 -15.04
CA MET A 329 12.95 7.68 -14.80
C MET A 329 12.60 7.15 -13.40
N ALA A 330 13.39 6.20 -12.88
CA ALA A 330 13.21 5.67 -11.52
C ALA A 330 13.45 6.75 -10.46
N GLN A 331 14.46 7.59 -10.62
CA GLN A 331 14.73 8.72 -9.71
C GLN A 331 13.64 9.79 -9.80
N LEU A 332 13.11 10.07 -10.99
CA LEU A 332 11.97 10.97 -11.17
C LEU A 332 10.71 10.45 -10.47
N ASN A 333 10.35 9.19 -10.68
CA ASN A 333 9.21 8.57 -9.98
C ASN A 333 9.43 8.50 -8.47
N LEU A 334 10.67 8.29 -8.01
CA LEU A 334 11.01 8.38 -6.59
C LEU A 334 10.79 9.79 -6.05
N ALA A 335 11.13 10.85 -6.81
CA ALA A 335 10.85 12.23 -6.39
C ALA A 335 9.33 12.48 -6.31
N LEU A 336 8.56 12.07 -7.32
CA LEU A 336 7.09 12.20 -7.32
C LEU A 336 6.44 11.49 -6.13
N SER A 337 6.91 10.29 -5.77
CA SER A 337 6.40 9.50 -4.64
C SER A 337 6.58 10.16 -3.26
N ARG A 338 7.37 11.24 -3.18
CA ARG A 338 7.70 11.94 -1.93
C ARG A 338 6.94 13.23 -1.75
N ILE A 339 6.18 13.64 -2.77
CA ILE A 339 5.31 14.79 -2.69
C ILE A 339 4.26 14.51 -1.62
N ARG A 340 4.03 15.51 -0.75
CA ARG A 340 2.99 15.47 0.26
C ARG A 340 2.28 16.80 0.34
N TYR A 341 0.96 16.77 0.23
CA TYR A 341 0.11 17.94 0.40
C TYR A 341 -0.14 18.23 1.89
N LEU A 342 -0.13 19.52 2.24
CA LEU A 342 -0.46 20.04 3.55
C LEU A 342 -1.53 21.14 3.37
N PRO A 343 -2.69 21.03 4.04
CA PRO A 343 -3.73 22.03 3.94
C PRO A 343 -3.29 23.37 4.56
N PRO A 344 -3.97 24.48 4.23
CA PRO A 344 -3.74 25.77 4.89
C PRO A 344 -3.85 25.65 6.41
N SER A 345 -2.95 26.30 7.14
CA SER A 345 -3.03 26.31 8.61
C SER A 345 -4.29 27.03 9.07
N THR A 346 -5.09 26.38 9.91
CA THR A 346 -6.24 26.98 10.60
C THR A 346 -5.80 27.93 11.73
N SER A 347 -4.51 28.01 12.05
CA SER A 347 -3.97 28.82 13.15
C SER A 347 -3.87 30.32 12.84
N SER A 348 -3.96 30.73 11.57
CA SER A 348 -4.01 32.15 11.20
C SER A 348 -5.45 32.61 11.03
N LEU A 349 -5.84 33.64 11.78
CA LEU A 349 -7.15 34.31 11.83
C LEU A 349 -7.73 34.81 10.48
N SER A 350 -7.09 34.53 9.34
CA SER A 350 -7.58 34.89 8.02
C SER A 350 -7.96 33.63 7.23
N LYS A 351 -9.25 33.28 7.33
CA LYS A 351 -9.98 32.27 6.52
C LYS A 351 -9.69 30.80 6.89
N ALA A 352 -10.67 30.14 7.51
CA ALA A 352 -10.68 28.69 7.66
C ALA A 352 -10.65 28.04 6.26
N TRP A 353 -9.84 27.00 6.09
CA TRP A 353 -9.76 26.24 4.84
C TRP A 353 -11.16 25.74 4.46
N GLY A 354 -11.62 26.10 3.26
CA GLY A 354 -12.96 25.77 2.77
C GLY A 354 -13.18 24.29 2.48
N GLY A 355 -12.16 23.46 2.70
CA GLY A 355 -12.20 22.02 2.46
C GLY A 355 -11.95 21.61 1.01
N THR A 356 -11.54 22.55 0.15
CA THR A 356 -11.12 22.26 -1.22
C THR A 356 -9.82 22.97 -1.56
N ASP A 357 -9.02 22.37 -2.43
CA ASP A 357 -7.81 22.97 -3.02
C ASP A 357 -7.54 22.31 -4.38
N GLU A 358 -6.51 22.75 -5.08
CA GLU A 358 -6.08 22.15 -6.35
C GLU A 358 -4.56 22.14 -6.42
N ILE A 359 -4.00 21.01 -6.85
CA ILE A 359 -2.57 20.81 -7.06
C ILE A 359 -2.32 20.60 -8.54
N LEU A 360 -1.54 21.49 -9.14
CA LEU A 360 -1.04 21.36 -10.51
C LEU A 360 0.40 20.87 -10.46
N ILE A 361 0.69 19.71 -11.06
CA ILE A 361 2.03 19.15 -11.16
C ILE A 361 2.45 19.09 -12.63
N ARG A 362 3.54 19.77 -12.95
CA ARG A 362 4.21 19.70 -14.25
C ARG A 362 5.55 19.00 -14.09
N VAL A 363 5.79 18.03 -14.97
CA VAL A 363 7.00 17.23 -15.03
C VAL A 363 7.70 17.50 -16.35
N VAL A 364 9.00 17.76 -16.28
CA VAL A 364 9.90 17.81 -17.44
C VAL A 364 10.93 16.68 -17.30
N PHE A 365 11.13 15.89 -18.36
CA PHE A 365 12.13 14.82 -18.42
C PHE A 365 12.75 14.74 -19.83
N GLY A 366 13.80 15.53 -20.07
CA GLY A 366 14.26 15.92 -21.40
C GLY A 366 13.12 16.55 -22.20
N GLU A 367 12.80 15.97 -23.36
CA GLU A 367 11.69 16.43 -24.20
C GLU A 367 10.28 16.08 -23.67
N LEU A 368 10.18 15.19 -22.68
CA LEU A 368 8.88 14.83 -22.11
C LEU A 368 8.37 15.98 -21.25
N GLN A 369 7.20 16.51 -21.58
CA GLN A 369 6.48 17.48 -20.75
C GLN A 369 5.07 16.95 -20.47
N LYS A 370 4.74 16.78 -19.19
CA LYS A 370 3.44 16.26 -18.76
C LYS A 370 2.89 17.05 -17.58
N GLU A 371 1.57 17.17 -17.55
CA GLU A 371 0.83 17.92 -16.54
C GLU A 371 -0.25 17.02 -15.92
N LEU A 372 -0.49 17.22 -14.63
CA LEU A 372 -1.54 16.57 -13.87
C LEU A 372 -2.19 17.60 -12.93
N VAL A 373 -3.51 17.71 -12.99
CA VAL A 373 -4.33 18.52 -12.08
C VAL A 373 -4.99 17.56 -11.09
N ILE A 374 -4.82 17.81 -9.79
CA ILE A 374 -5.39 17.00 -8.71
C ILE A 374 -6.25 17.91 -7.83
N PRO A 375 -7.58 17.81 -7.92
CA PRO A 375 -8.49 18.37 -6.93
C PRO A 375 -8.22 17.76 -5.56
N VAL A 376 -8.19 18.59 -4.53
CA VAL A 376 -8.10 18.15 -3.13
C VAL A 376 -9.42 18.42 -2.44
N VAL A 377 -9.94 17.42 -1.74
CA VAL A 377 -11.21 17.53 -1.00
C VAL A 377 -10.98 17.06 0.44
N ARG A 378 -11.36 17.89 1.41
CA ARG A 378 -11.38 17.52 2.82
C ARG A 378 -12.49 16.49 3.04
N LYS A 379 -12.12 15.32 3.55
CA LYS A 379 -13.11 14.33 4.00
C LYS A 379 -13.67 14.83 5.33
N ALA A 380 -14.97 15.14 5.40
CA ALA A 380 -15.62 15.44 6.67
C ALA A 380 -15.47 14.21 7.55
N GLY A 381 -14.92 14.36 8.76
CA GLY A 381 -14.62 13.25 9.64
C GLY A 381 -15.90 12.48 9.99
N GLN A 382 -16.18 11.40 9.26
CA GLN A 382 -16.95 10.31 9.82
C GLN A 382 -16.03 9.67 10.86
N ARG A 383 -16.34 9.87 12.14
CA ARG A 383 -15.75 9.06 13.20
C ARG A 383 -15.98 7.59 12.82
N LEU A 384 -14.88 6.84 12.71
CA LEU A 384 -14.92 5.38 12.72
C LEU A 384 -15.53 4.90 14.05
#